data_AF-A0A4Q4S5T4-F1
#
_entry.id   AF-A0A4Q4S5T4-F1
#
_cell.length_a   1.000
_cell.length_b   1.000
_cell.length_c   1.000
_cell.angle_alpha   90.00
_cell.angle_beta   90.00
_cell.angle_gamma   90.00
#
_symmetry.space_group_name_H-M   'P 1'
#
loop_
_entity.id
_entity.type
_entity.pdbx_description
1 polymer ?
#
loop_
_entity_poly.entity_id
_entity_poly.type
_entity_poly.pdbx_seq_one_letter_code
_entity_poly.pdbx_strand_id
1 'polypeptide(L)'
;MTFRDRLTQFRILEEKRCELIEELLDKLEKTEARLAQCELDLGSEQNVRRTLQAEIADVTRTMQGQLAESKAKEEALVQSQAKRPFVLVLIDADAEGFLFHDKYITRKAQGGESLADELNIRIREYLREQFPDDADSLDIIVRVYANLEGMANYLVRLDKVRNLGQLRAFSTGFCGRITSFDWIDTGVGKEGGAGRKVRENLSFFASNTHLRHAIVACSPVDLPASLLTTIPLEKLTLIESLPLPTSLTTMPLKTAKFHTLFPPPPPSKAPKPSRERGRNDRGLSETDVRRGDREMRRGDERGGGPQLQLMEQEHEGGGSTWLVIQPERSKSQTVSGRDRDRRRAGSEDDTSSLSISIGPDNTVQVDSGRRRRLMG
;
A
#
# COMPACT_ATOMS: atom_id res chain seq x y z
N MET A 1 -2.66 -65.55 -102.17
CA MET A 1 -1.47 -64.73 -101.89
C MET A 1 -0.30 -65.27 -102.69
N THR A 2 0.32 -64.44 -103.52
CA THR A 2 1.51 -64.83 -104.29
C THR A 2 2.76 -64.75 -103.39
N PHE A 3 3.85 -65.42 -103.78
CA PHE A 3 5.12 -65.33 -103.05
C PHE A 3 5.70 -63.91 -103.01
N ARG A 4 5.42 -63.07 -104.02
CA ARG A 4 5.80 -61.64 -104.04
C ARG A 4 5.05 -60.85 -102.96
N ASP A 5 3.76 -61.11 -102.76
CA ASP A 5 2.98 -60.43 -101.70
C ASP A 5 3.54 -60.73 -100.30
N ARG A 6 3.97 -61.97 -100.06
CA ARG A 6 4.62 -62.36 -98.78
C ARG A 6 5.95 -61.63 -98.57
N LEU A 7 6.79 -61.51 -99.61
CA LEU A 7 8.05 -60.77 -99.54
C LEU A 7 7.82 -59.28 -99.20
N THR A 8 6.79 -58.66 -99.78
CA THR A 8 6.42 -57.27 -99.48
C THR A 8 5.96 -57.12 -98.03
N GLN A 9 5.18 -58.06 -97.51
CA GLN A 9 4.78 -58.06 -96.09
C GLN A 9 5.97 -58.19 -95.13
N PHE A 10 6.96 -59.02 -95.45
CA PHE A 10 8.19 -59.11 -94.64
C PHE A 10 8.97 -57.80 -94.62
N ARG A 11 9.08 -57.11 -95.77
CA ARG A 11 9.74 -55.79 -95.84
C ARG A 11 9.03 -54.74 -94.97
N ILE A 12 7.70 -54.68 -95.02
CA ILE A 12 6.90 -53.77 -94.17
C ILE A 12 7.09 -54.09 -92.69
N LEU A 13 7.11 -55.38 -92.33
CA LEU A 13 7.37 -55.79 -90.94
C LEU A 13 8.77 -55.39 -90.47
N GLU A 14 9.77 -55.52 -91.33
CA GLU A 14 11.15 -55.16 -91.02
C GLU A 14 11.32 -53.64 -90.88
N GLU A 15 10.66 -52.86 -91.72
CA GLU A 15 10.58 -51.40 -91.60
C GLU A 15 9.91 -50.97 -90.30
N LYS A 16 8.75 -51.54 -89.95
CA LYS A 16 8.08 -51.29 -88.66
C LYS A 16 8.92 -51.71 -87.46
N ARG A 17 9.73 -52.78 -87.59
CA ARG A 17 10.66 -53.19 -86.55
C ARG A 17 11.76 -52.14 -86.37
N CYS A 18 12.30 -51.60 -87.45
CA CYS A 18 13.29 -50.52 -87.40
C CYS A 18 12.70 -49.24 -86.79
N GLU A 19 11.49 -48.83 -87.19
CA GLU A 19 10.79 -47.68 -86.61
C GLU A 19 10.60 -47.82 -85.09
N LEU A 20 10.18 -49.00 -84.62
CA LEU A 20 10.03 -49.28 -83.19
C LEU A 20 11.38 -49.25 -82.46
N ILE A 21 12.45 -49.78 -83.07
CA ILE A 21 13.80 -49.76 -82.48
C ILE A 21 14.28 -48.32 -82.33
N GLU A 22 14.12 -47.48 -83.36
CA GLU A 22 14.47 -46.05 -83.31
C GLU A 22 13.65 -45.31 -82.24
N GLU A 23 12.34 -45.55 -82.17
CA GLU A 23 11.49 -44.96 -81.12
C GLU A 23 11.93 -45.38 -79.71
N LEU A 24 12.34 -46.64 -79.53
CA LEU A 24 12.84 -47.14 -78.25
C LEU A 24 14.20 -46.54 -77.90
N LEU A 25 15.10 -46.38 -78.87
CA LEU A 25 16.41 -45.74 -78.66
C LEU A 25 16.26 -44.26 -78.30
N ASP A 26 15.42 -43.51 -79.03
CA ASP A 26 15.14 -42.09 -78.73
C ASP A 26 14.49 -41.93 -77.34
N LYS A 27 13.57 -42.83 -76.98
CA LYS A 27 13.00 -42.85 -75.61
C LYS A 27 14.06 -43.16 -74.57
N LEU A 28 14.95 -44.13 -74.82
CA LEU A 28 16.01 -44.51 -73.90
C LEU A 28 16.94 -43.31 -73.65
N GLU A 29 17.46 -42.68 -74.71
CA GLU A 29 18.34 -41.51 -74.62
C GLU A 29 17.67 -40.36 -73.85
N LYS A 30 16.38 -40.07 -74.15
CA LYS A 30 15.62 -39.05 -73.41
C LYS A 30 15.42 -39.40 -71.95
N THR A 31 15.19 -40.68 -71.62
CA THR A 31 15.05 -41.11 -70.23
C THR A 31 16.37 -41.05 -69.46
N GLU A 32 17.49 -41.44 -70.09
CA GLU A 32 18.82 -41.37 -69.49
C GLU A 32 19.25 -39.92 -69.27
N ALA A 33 19.00 -39.03 -70.23
CA ALA A 33 19.25 -37.60 -70.07
C ALA A 33 18.44 -36.99 -68.92
N ARG A 34 17.15 -37.36 -68.80
CA ARG A 34 16.29 -36.92 -67.69
C ARG A 34 16.74 -37.49 -66.35
N LEU A 35 17.21 -38.73 -66.32
CA LEU A 35 17.75 -39.36 -65.12
C LEU A 35 19.01 -38.63 -64.65
N ALA A 36 19.96 -38.41 -65.55
CA ALA A 36 21.20 -37.69 -65.25
C ALA A 36 20.93 -36.26 -64.72
N GLN A 37 19.98 -35.54 -65.33
CA GLN A 37 19.57 -34.23 -64.83
C GLN A 37 18.98 -34.31 -63.43
N CYS A 38 18.09 -35.28 -63.18
CA CYS A 38 17.44 -35.44 -61.89
C CYS A 38 18.43 -35.84 -60.78
N GLU A 39 19.45 -36.64 -61.10
CA GLU A 39 20.54 -36.99 -60.17
C GLU A 39 21.40 -35.77 -59.81
N LEU A 40 21.71 -34.90 -60.77
CA LEU A 40 22.42 -33.63 -60.51
C LEU A 40 21.59 -32.71 -59.61
N ASP A 41 20.30 -32.54 -59.92
CA ASP A 41 19.40 -31.69 -59.14
C ASP A 41 19.27 -32.21 -57.70
N LEU A 42 19.08 -33.53 -57.53
CA LEU A 42 19.02 -34.18 -56.22
C LEU A 42 20.31 -33.99 -55.42
N GLY A 43 21.47 -34.14 -56.06
CA GLY A 43 22.76 -33.90 -55.43
C GLY A 43 22.92 -32.46 -54.95
N SER A 44 22.44 -31.48 -55.73
CA SER A 44 22.47 -30.07 -55.36
C SER A 44 21.57 -29.77 -54.15
N GLU A 45 20.34 -30.28 -54.15
CA GLU A 45 19.38 -30.15 -53.04
C GLU A 45 19.87 -30.82 -51.76
N GLN A 46 20.49 -32.00 -51.87
CA GLN A 46 21.08 -32.68 -50.71
C GLN A 46 22.22 -31.87 -50.09
N ASN A 47 23.05 -31.23 -50.91
CA ASN A 47 24.11 -30.35 -50.40
C ASN A 47 23.53 -29.10 -49.72
N VAL A 48 22.57 -28.42 -50.35
CA VAL A 48 21.90 -27.25 -49.75
C VAL A 48 21.25 -27.61 -48.41
N ARG A 49 20.54 -28.74 -48.36
CA ARG A 49 19.91 -29.24 -47.13
C ARG A 49 20.92 -29.49 -46.02
N ARG A 50 22.09 -30.09 -46.32
CA ARG A 50 23.14 -30.32 -45.32
C ARG A 50 23.70 -29.02 -44.78
N THR A 51 23.95 -28.03 -45.64
CA THR A 51 24.44 -26.71 -45.22
C THR A 51 23.43 -26.00 -44.32
N LEU A 52 22.15 -25.97 -44.72
CA LEU A 52 21.09 -25.34 -43.90
C LEU A 52 20.92 -26.05 -42.55
N GLN A 53 21.01 -27.38 -42.50
CA GLN A 53 20.94 -28.11 -41.25
C GLN A 53 22.12 -27.80 -40.32
N ALA A 54 23.33 -27.60 -40.87
CA ALA A 54 24.49 -27.16 -40.09
C ALA A 54 24.30 -25.74 -39.55
N GLU A 55 23.82 -24.81 -40.37
CA GLU A 55 23.54 -23.43 -39.93
C GLU A 55 22.46 -23.39 -38.84
N ILE A 56 21.37 -24.16 -38.99
CA ILE A 56 20.33 -24.26 -37.96
C ILE A 56 20.90 -24.81 -36.65
N ALA A 57 21.78 -25.81 -36.71
CA ALA A 57 22.41 -26.38 -35.53
C ALA A 57 23.32 -25.36 -34.83
N ASP A 58 24.11 -24.59 -35.59
CA ASP A 58 24.99 -23.55 -35.05
C ASP A 58 24.22 -22.37 -34.46
N VAL A 59 23.16 -21.91 -35.13
CA VAL A 59 22.25 -20.88 -34.62
C VAL A 59 21.56 -21.36 -33.34
N THR A 60 21.08 -22.60 -33.32
CA THR A 60 20.43 -23.18 -32.13
C THR A 60 21.40 -23.25 -30.96
N ARG A 61 22.64 -23.72 -31.19
CA ARG A 61 23.68 -23.79 -30.16
C ARG A 61 24.04 -22.41 -29.62
N THR A 62 24.22 -21.42 -30.49
CA THR A 62 24.57 -20.06 -30.09
C THR A 62 23.44 -19.38 -29.31
N MET A 63 22.19 -19.51 -29.75
CA MET A 63 21.04 -19.00 -28.99
C MET A 63 20.91 -19.68 -27.62
N GLN A 64 21.08 -21.00 -27.53
CA GLN A 64 21.06 -21.71 -26.26
C GLN A 64 22.18 -21.24 -25.32
N GLY A 65 23.39 -21.03 -25.85
CA GLY A 65 24.51 -20.48 -25.08
C GLY A 65 24.22 -19.08 -24.55
N GLN A 66 23.68 -18.19 -25.40
CA GLN A 66 23.30 -16.83 -25.01
C GLN A 66 22.19 -16.81 -23.94
N LEU A 67 21.18 -17.68 -24.08
CA LEU A 67 20.12 -17.82 -23.08
C LEU A 67 20.66 -18.31 -21.74
N ALA A 68 21.55 -19.29 -21.74
CA ALA A 68 22.18 -19.80 -20.52
C ALA A 68 23.04 -18.72 -19.85
N GLU A 69 23.82 -17.97 -20.62
CA GLU A 69 24.66 -16.87 -20.11
C GLU A 69 23.80 -15.73 -19.56
N SER A 70 22.72 -15.35 -20.27
CA SER A 70 21.79 -14.32 -19.82
C SER A 70 21.11 -14.71 -18.51
N LYS A 71 20.67 -15.97 -18.39
CA LYS A 71 20.09 -16.48 -17.14
C LYS A 71 21.09 -16.48 -16.00
N ALA A 72 22.32 -16.95 -16.24
CA ALA A 72 23.37 -16.95 -15.22
C ALA A 72 23.73 -15.52 -14.76
N LYS A 73 23.78 -14.56 -15.69
CA LYS A 73 23.98 -13.14 -15.38
C LYS A 73 22.81 -12.56 -14.57
N GLU A 74 21.58 -12.89 -14.93
CA GLU A 74 20.39 -12.46 -14.20
C GLU A 74 20.38 -13.03 -12.77
N GLU A 75 20.64 -14.32 -12.60
CA GLU A 75 20.74 -14.97 -11.30
C GLU A 75 21.87 -14.35 -10.44
N ALA A 76 23.04 -14.11 -11.03
CA ALA A 76 24.15 -13.45 -10.35
C ALA A 76 23.82 -12.00 -9.96
N LEU A 77 23.08 -11.26 -10.79
CA LEU A 77 22.59 -9.92 -10.48
C LEU A 77 21.56 -9.94 -9.35
N VAL A 78 20.62 -10.88 -9.36
CA VAL A 78 19.63 -11.08 -8.28
C VAL A 78 20.33 -11.43 -6.97
N GLN A 79 21.30 -12.35 -7.00
CA GLN A 79 22.10 -12.71 -5.82
C GLN A 79 22.95 -11.53 -5.32
N SER A 80 23.54 -10.74 -6.23
CA SER A 80 24.31 -9.56 -5.86
C SER A 80 23.41 -8.42 -5.34
N GLN A 81 22.16 -8.31 -5.80
CA GLN A 81 21.18 -7.39 -5.25
C GLN A 81 20.60 -7.91 -3.93
N ALA A 82 20.58 -9.21 -3.64
CA ALA A 82 20.15 -9.72 -2.34
C ALA A 82 21.15 -9.44 -1.18
N LYS A 83 22.14 -8.56 -1.37
CA LYS A 83 23.07 -8.17 -0.31
C LYS A 83 22.32 -7.38 0.76
N ARG A 84 22.12 -8.03 1.92
CA ARG A 84 21.55 -7.48 3.17
C ARG A 84 20.04 -7.23 3.14
N PRO A 85 19.23 -8.31 3.04
CA PRO A 85 17.82 -8.22 3.34
C PRO A 85 17.56 -7.63 4.73
N PHE A 86 16.49 -6.84 4.86
CA PHE A 86 16.12 -6.25 6.14
C PHE A 86 14.64 -6.38 6.45
N VAL A 87 14.33 -6.29 7.75
CA VAL A 87 12.99 -6.20 8.32
C VAL A 87 12.79 -4.79 8.83
N LEU A 88 11.67 -4.19 8.45
CA LEU A 88 11.28 -2.87 8.89
C LEU A 88 10.21 -2.96 9.96
N VAL A 89 10.41 -2.30 11.10
CA VAL A 89 9.40 -2.19 12.15
C VAL A 89 9.02 -0.73 12.32
N LEU A 90 7.73 -0.44 12.14
CA LEU A 90 7.18 0.91 12.25
C LEU A 90 6.19 0.94 13.41
N ILE A 91 6.39 1.86 14.35
CA ILE A 91 5.56 1.98 15.54
C ILE A 91 5.09 3.42 15.68
N ASP A 92 3.78 3.60 15.78
CA ASP A 92 3.13 4.82 16.27
C ASP A 92 2.93 4.67 17.78
N ALA A 93 3.80 5.27 18.59
CA ALA A 93 3.84 5.04 20.03
C ALA A 93 2.90 5.94 20.84
N ASP A 94 2.32 6.97 20.23
CA ASP A 94 1.28 7.81 20.84
C ASP A 94 -0.14 7.48 20.34
N ALA A 95 -0.28 6.52 19.41
CA ALA A 95 -1.55 5.90 19.09
C ALA A 95 -2.14 5.07 20.25
N GLU A 96 -3.48 5.02 20.29
CA GLU A 96 -4.21 4.20 21.26
C GLU A 96 -3.85 2.72 21.14
N GLY A 97 -3.58 2.07 22.28
CA GLY A 97 -3.17 0.66 22.34
C GLY A 97 -1.68 0.42 22.09
N PHE A 98 -0.92 1.40 21.59
CA PHE A 98 0.51 1.23 21.28
C PHE A 98 1.46 1.98 22.22
N LEU A 99 0.93 2.50 23.34
CA LEU A 99 1.75 2.99 24.44
C LEU A 99 2.50 1.81 25.10
N PHE A 100 3.82 1.91 25.20
CA PHE A 100 4.63 0.86 25.83
C PHE A 100 4.36 0.71 27.33
N HIS A 101 4.71 -0.46 27.88
CA HIS A 101 4.60 -0.71 29.31
C HIS A 101 5.35 0.31 30.19
N ASP A 102 4.75 0.63 31.33
CA ASP A 102 5.29 1.57 32.32
C ASP A 102 6.68 1.18 32.83
N LYS A 103 6.97 -0.13 32.91
CA LYS A 103 8.29 -0.64 33.33
C LYS A 103 9.44 -0.14 32.44
N TYR A 104 9.14 0.25 31.19
CA TYR A 104 10.09 0.90 30.29
C TYR A 104 10.02 2.42 30.43
N ILE A 105 8.85 3.02 30.23
CA ILE A 105 8.68 4.48 30.15
C ILE A 105 9.17 5.20 31.41
N THR A 106 8.91 4.64 32.59
CA THR A 106 9.18 5.28 33.90
C THR A 106 10.66 5.29 34.29
N ARG A 107 11.52 4.53 33.57
CA ARG A 107 12.94 4.32 33.92
C ARG A 107 13.94 5.19 33.15
N LYS A 108 13.47 6.25 32.47
CA LYS A 108 14.33 7.17 31.70
C LYS A 108 15.22 6.38 30.70
N ALA A 109 16.50 6.73 30.56
CA ALA A 109 17.42 6.10 29.60
C ALA A 109 17.52 4.57 29.72
N GLN A 110 17.68 4.04 30.94
CA GLN A 110 17.71 2.58 31.18
C GLN A 110 16.43 1.89 30.71
N GLY A 111 15.30 2.58 30.82
CA GLY A 111 14.01 2.11 30.32
C GLY A 111 13.97 1.99 28.80
N GLY A 112 14.54 2.97 28.10
CA GLY A 112 14.67 2.97 26.65
C GLY A 112 15.60 1.87 26.17
N GLU A 113 16.75 1.68 26.83
CA GLU A 113 17.66 0.57 26.56
C GLU A 113 16.98 -0.79 26.73
N SER A 114 16.26 -0.97 27.85
CA SER A 114 15.52 -2.20 28.13
C SER A 114 14.42 -2.47 27.11
N LEU A 115 13.76 -1.41 26.61
CA LEU A 115 12.75 -1.54 25.56
C LEU A 115 13.37 -1.98 24.23
N ALA A 116 14.51 -1.40 23.84
CA ALA A 116 15.20 -1.77 22.61
C ALA A 116 15.64 -3.24 22.63
N ASP A 117 16.17 -3.72 23.77
CA ASP A 117 16.53 -5.12 23.95
C ASP A 117 15.31 -6.05 23.83
N GLU A 118 14.24 -5.74 24.56
CA GLU A 118 13.02 -6.56 24.51
C GLU A 118 12.43 -6.59 23.09
N LEU A 119 12.38 -5.44 22.43
CA LEU A 119 11.81 -5.31 21.10
C LEU A 119 12.61 -6.13 20.07
N ASN A 120 13.93 -6.09 20.14
CA ASN A 120 14.80 -6.95 19.34
C ASN A 120 14.56 -8.44 19.62
N ILE A 121 14.44 -8.85 20.89
CA ILE A 121 14.15 -10.24 21.26
C ILE A 121 12.82 -10.69 20.63
N ARG A 122 11.74 -9.92 20.80
CA ARG A 122 10.40 -10.30 20.29
C ARG A 122 10.34 -10.35 18.77
N ILE A 123 10.98 -9.40 18.10
CA ILE A 123 11.06 -9.41 16.64
C ILE A 123 11.87 -10.63 16.18
N ARG A 124 13.02 -10.93 16.79
CA ARG A 124 13.84 -12.09 16.43
C ARG A 124 13.08 -13.40 16.63
N GLU A 125 12.38 -13.56 17.75
CA GLU A 125 11.51 -14.72 18.01
C GLU A 125 10.45 -14.88 16.92
N TYR A 126 9.72 -13.80 16.62
CA TYR A 126 8.72 -13.79 15.55
C TYR A 126 9.33 -14.14 14.18
N LEU A 127 10.50 -13.58 13.85
CA LEU A 127 11.17 -13.83 12.57
C LEU A 127 11.65 -15.28 12.45
N ARG A 128 12.12 -15.92 13.52
CA ARG A 128 12.52 -17.34 13.47
C ARG A 128 11.35 -18.27 13.19
N GLU A 129 10.15 -17.92 13.66
CA GLU A 129 8.93 -18.67 13.34
C GLU A 129 8.50 -18.48 11.87
N GLN A 130 8.66 -17.27 11.33
CA GLN A 130 8.24 -16.96 9.95
C GLN A 130 9.28 -17.34 8.88
N PHE A 131 10.57 -17.24 9.21
CA PHE A 131 11.69 -17.40 8.30
C PHE A 131 12.82 -18.25 8.94
N PRO A 132 12.61 -19.56 9.13
CA PRO A 132 13.53 -20.40 9.91
C PRO A 132 14.96 -20.47 9.35
N ASP A 133 15.11 -20.33 8.04
CA ASP A 133 16.38 -20.54 7.34
C ASP A 133 17.33 -19.32 7.40
N ASP A 134 16.79 -18.10 7.41
CA ASP A 134 17.57 -16.85 7.27
C ASP A 134 17.31 -15.79 8.36
N ALA A 135 16.42 -16.02 9.33
CA ALA A 135 16.00 -15.03 10.33
C ALA A 135 17.15 -14.35 11.11
N ASP A 136 18.20 -15.09 11.47
CA ASP A 136 19.33 -14.52 12.22
C ASP A 136 20.23 -13.62 11.34
N SER A 137 20.20 -13.79 10.02
CA SER A 137 20.95 -12.96 9.07
C SER A 137 20.26 -11.65 8.70
N LEU A 138 18.98 -11.49 9.03
CA LEU A 138 18.21 -10.31 8.71
C LEU A 138 18.64 -9.10 9.56
N ASP A 139 18.90 -7.99 8.90
CA ASP A 139 19.04 -6.69 9.55
C ASP A 139 17.67 -6.20 10.02
N ILE A 140 17.56 -5.69 11.25
CA ILE A 140 16.29 -5.18 11.80
C ILE A 140 16.40 -3.66 11.95
N ILE A 141 15.52 -2.94 11.27
CA ILE A 141 15.39 -1.48 11.35
C ILE A 141 14.11 -1.17 12.11
N VAL A 142 14.20 -0.39 13.17
CA VAL A 142 13.03 0.01 13.98
C VAL A 142 12.90 1.51 13.95
N ARG A 143 11.70 2.00 13.65
CA ARG A 143 11.36 3.42 13.70
C ARG A 143 10.11 3.61 14.53
N VAL A 144 10.30 4.25 15.68
CA VAL A 144 9.22 4.64 16.58
C VAL A 144 8.92 6.11 16.34
N TYR A 145 7.67 6.43 16.03
CA TYR A 145 7.17 7.78 15.84
C TYR A 145 6.26 8.15 17.01
N ALA A 146 6.44 9.34 17.55
CA ALA A 146 5.50 9.92 18.50
C ALA A 146 5.65 11.44 18.54
N ASN A 147 4.57 12.16 18.88
CA ASN A 147 4.69 13.52 19.37
C ASN A 147 5.18 13.48 20.83
N LEU A 148 6.48 13.68 21.06
CA LEU A 148 7.05 13.54 22.40
C LEU A 148 6.47 14.54 23.41
N GLU A 149 6.16 15.76 22.96
CA GLU A 149 5.57 16.78 23.82
C GLU A 149 4.15 16.39 24.24
N GLY A 150 3.32 15.98 23.28
CA GLY A 150 1.97 15.48 23.53
C GLY A 150 1.95 14.26 24.45
N MET A 151 2.81 13.28 24.14
CA MET A 151 2.95 12.05 24.92
C MET A 151 3.45 12.34 26.34
N ALA A 152 4.43 13.22 26.53
CA ALA A 152 4.89 13.63 27.85
C ALA A 152 3.79 14.30 28.67
N ASN A 153 3.05 15.24 28.08
CA ASN A 153 1.94 15.92 28.75
C ASN A 153 0.85 14.93 29.20
N TYR A 154 0.55 13.91 28.38
CA TYR A 154 -0.37 12.85 28.74
C TYR A 154 0.18 12.00 29.90
N LEU A 155 1.43 11.54 29.82
CA LEU A 155 2.07 10.71 30.84
C LEU A 155 2.27 11.43 32.19
N VAL A 156 2.46 12.75 32.19
CA VAL A 156 2.51 13.58 33.42
C VAL A 156 1.16 13.58 34.12
N ARG A 157 0.05 13.71 33.39
CA ARG A 157 -1.30 13.65 33.97
C ARG A 157 -1.61 12.28 34.59
N LEU A 158 -0.94 11.23 34.10
CA LEU A 158 -1.04 9.88 34.64
C LEU A 158 -0.03 9.58 35.76
N ASP A 159 0.76 10.56 36.19
CA ASP A 159 1.84 10.42 37.19
C ASP A 159 2.90 9.36 36.81
N LYS A 160 3.07 9.09 35.51
CA LYS A 160 4.05 8.12 34.99
C LYS A 160 5.42 8.74 34.74
N VAL A 161 5.45 10.00 34.31
CA VAL A 161 6.68 10.77 34.10
C VAL A 161 6.54 12.15 34.71
N ARG A 162 7.64 12.77 35.12
CA ARG A 162 7.61 14.10 35.75
C ARG A 162 7.60 15.25 34.76
N ASN A 163 8.22 15.07 33.60
CA ASN A 163 8.37 16.09 32.57
C ASN A 163 8.85 15.46 31.24
N LEU A 164 8.83 16.26 30.18
CA LEU A 164 9.36 15.91 28.86
C LEU A 164 10.84 15.46 28.89
N GLY A 165 11.64 15.99 29.81
CA GLY A 165 13.06 15.63 29.96
C GLY A 165 13.27 14.15 30.29
N GLN A 166 12.39 13.55 31.11
CA GLN A 166 12.46 12.11 31.38
C GLN A 166 12.18 11.27 30.14
N LEU A 167 11.19 11.69 29.34
CA LEU A 167 10.83 10.99 28.12
C LEU A 167 11.88 11.15 27.02
N ARG A 168 12.53 12.32 26.93
CA ARG A 168 13.71 12.53 26.05
C ARG A 168 14.89 11.65 26.46
N ALA A 169 15.14 11.50 27.77
CA ALA A 169 16.18 10.59 28.24
C ALA A 169 15.85 9.14 27.88
N PHE A 170 14.58 8.74 27.98
CA PHE A 170 14.08 7.44 27.54
C PHE A 170 14.28 7.22 26.03
N SER A 171 13.85 8.14 25.17
CA SER A 171 14.05 8.02 23.72
C SER A 171 15.53 7.99 23.35
N THR A 172 16.37 8.77 24.03
CA THR A 172 17.83 8.77 23.81
C THR A 172 18.45 7.43 24.19
N GLY A 173 18.06 6.83 25.32
CA GLY A 173 18.53 5.51 25.72
C GLY A 173 18.11 4.40 24.75
N PHE A 174 16.90 4.50 24.19
CA PHE A 174 16.42 3.59 23.15
C PHE A 174 17.31 3.67 21.89
N CYS A 175 17.51 4.88 21.33
CA CYS A 175 18.33 5.05 20.13
C CYS A 175 19.80 4.68 20.34
N GLY A 176 20.33 4.91 21.54
CA GLY A 176 21.73 4.59 21.87
C GLY A 176 22.00 3.09 22.05
N ARG A 177 20.96 2.26 22.23
CA ARG A 177 21.11 0.84 22.56
C ARG A 177 21.39 -0.03 21.34
N ILE A 178 20.66 0.18 20.25
CA ILE A 178 20.82 -0.57 18.98
C ILE A 178 20.88 0.45 17.85
N THR A 179 21.94 0.40 17.04
CA THR A 179 22.25 1.45 16.05
C THR A 179 21.22 1.62 14.94
N SER A 180 20.40 0.60 14.67
CA SER A 180 19.35 0.62 13.65
C SER A 180 17.97 0.97 14.22
N PHE A 181 17.89 1.36 15.49
CA PHE A 181 16.66 1.68 16.19
C PHE A 181 16.58 3.18 16.42
N ASP A 182 15.53 3.79 15.89
CA ASP A 182 15.34 5.23 15.92
C ASP A 182 14.03 5.58 16.64
N TRP A 183 14.09 6.62 17.47
CA TRP A 183 12.93 7.30 18.01
C TRP A 183 12.82 8.69 17.38
N ILE A 184 11.75 8.90 16.62
CA ILE A 184 11.50 10.12 15.85
C ILE A 184 10.39 10.91 16.54
N ASP A 185 10.77 12.08 17.07
CA ASP A 185 9.81 13.08 17.54
C ASP A 185 9.16 13.76 16.33
N THR A 186 7.84 13.59 16.18
CA THR A 186 7.08 14.24 15.10
C THR A 186 6.65 15.66 15.45
N GLY A 187 6.81 16.06 16.71
CA GLY A 187 6.40 17.36 17.22
C GLY A 187 4.89 17.60 17.18
N VAL A 188 4.50 18.83 17.53
CA VAL A 188 3.11 19.28 17.52
C VAL A 188 2.80 19.93 16.17
N GLY A 189 2.25 19.16 15.23
CA GLY A 189 1.95 19.63 13.88
C GLY A 189 0.46 19.64 13.56
N LYS A 190 -0.01 20.63 12.78
CA LYS A 190 -1.32 20.58 12.11
C LYS A 190 -1.32 19.60 10.92
N GLU A 191 -0.16 19.42 10.30
CA GLU A 191 0.07 18.65 9.08
C GLU A 191 0.72 17.28 9.40
N GLY A 192 -0.09 16.34 9.89
CA GLY A 192 0.25 14.91 9.96
C GLY A 192 0.94 14.45 11.25
N GLY A 193 0.25 13.59 12.02
CA GLY A 193 0.76 12.93 13.22
C GLY A 193 1.67 11.72 12.94
N ALA A 194 2.06 11.03 14.01
CA ALA A 194 2.90 9.83 13.97
C ALA A 194 2.35 8.75 13.02
N GLY A 195 1.04 8.51 13.02
CA GLY A 195 0.39 7.55 12.12
C GLY A 195 0.57 7.89 10.64
N ARG A 196 0.56 9.17 10.26
CA ARG A 196 0.90 9.58 8.88
C ARG A 196 2.35 9.22 8.55
N LYS A 197 3.31 9.46 9.45
CA LYS A 197 4.71 9.10 9.22
C LYS A 197 4.88 7.59 9.05
N VAL A 198 4.19 6.79 9.85
CA VAL A 198 4.16 5.33 9.69
C VAL A 198 3.61 4.94 8.33
N ARG A 199 2.45 5.48 7.94
CA ARG A 199 1.80 5.22 6.66
C ARG A 199 2.72 5.51 5.46
N GLU A 200 3.31 6.69 5.41
CA GLU A 200 4.18 7.11 4.29
C GLU A 200 5.48 6.29 4.25
N ASN A 201 6.07 5.96 5.41
CA ASN A 201 7.26 5.10 5.46
C ASN A 201 6.92 3.68 5.00
N LEU A 202 5.79 3.13 5.41
CA LEU A 202 5.34 1.82 4.97
C LEU A 202 5.19 1.79 3.44
N SER A 203 4.50 2.79 2.86
CA SER A 203 4.34 2.93 1.42
C SER A 203 5.68 3.02 0.68
N PHE A 204 6.60 3.84 1.19
CA PHE A 204 7.94 4.02 0.60
C PHE A 204 8.75 2.72 0.60
N PHE A 205 8.86 2.05 1.74
CA PHE A 205 9.67 0.84 1.87
C PHE A 205 9.02 -0.40 1.26
N ALA A 206 7.70 -0.45 1.11
CA ALA A 206 7.02 -1.58 0.46
C ALA A 206 7.52 -1.83 -0.97
N SER A 207 7.99 -0.79 -1.65
CA SER A 207 8.59 -0.88 -3.00
C SER A 207 10.05 -1.35 -3.02
N ASN A 208 10.71 -1.44 -1.85
CA ASN A 208 12.12 -1.78 -1.76
C ASN A 208 12.34 -3.28 -1.95
N THR A 209 13.20 -3.65 -2.90
CA THR A 209 13.51 -5.05 -3.24
C THR A 209 14.20 -5.82 -2.12
N HIS A 210 14.93 -5.14 -1.22
CA HIS A 210 15.59 -5.76 -0.07
C HIS A 210 14.67 -5.89 1.16
N LEU A 211 13.47 -5.29 1.14
CA LEU A 211 12.50 -5.47 2.22
C LEU A 211 11.99 -6.92 2.20
N ARG A 212 12.36 -7.66 3.24
CA ARG A 212 11.84 -9.02 3.47
C ARG A 212 10.48 -8.97 4.12
N HIS A 213 10.34 -8.14 5.15
CA HIS A 213 9.14 -8.10 5.96
C HIS A 213 8.96 -6.74 6.62
N ALA A 214 7.71 -6.31 6.77
CA ALA A 214 7.31 -5.12 7.51
C ALA A 214 6.41 -5.52 8.68
N ILE A 215 6.73 -5.02 9.87
CA ILE A 215 5.93 -5.20 11.10
C ILE A 215 5.44 -3.82 11.53
N VAL A 216 4.13 -3.64 11.68
CA VAL A 216 3.52 -2.32 11.87
C VAL A 216 2.63 -2.31 13.11
N ALA A 217 2.93 -1.42 14.06
CA ALA A 217 2.08 -1.05 15.18
C ALA A 217 1.55 0.37 14.91
N CYS A 218 0.31 0.49 14.45
CA CYS A 218 -0.28 1.78 14.12
C CYS A 218 -1.79 1.72 14.23
N SER A 219 -2.42 2.89 14.43
CA SER A 219 -3.87 3.01 14.43
C SER A 219 -4.46 2.50 13.11
N PRO A 220 -5.54 1.70 13.12
CA PRO A 220 -6.21 1.25 11.90
C PRO A 220 -6.67 2.39 10.98
N VAL A 221 -6.95 3.57 11.54
CA VAL A 221 -7.35 4.77 10.78
C VAL A 221 -6.22 5.23 9.84
N ASP A 222 -4.97 5.04 10.24
CA ASP A 222 -3.80 5.43 9.46
C ASP A 222 -3.33 4.36 8.48
N LEU A 223 -3.96 3.17 8.50
CA LEU A 223 -3.71 2.04 7.62
C LEU A 223 -4.95 1.71 6.78
N PRO A 224 -5.36 2.60 5.85
CA PRO A 224 -6.54 2.34 5.02
C PRO A 224 -6.32 1.12 4.14
N ALA A 225 -7.38 0.34 3.91
CA ALA A 225 -7.31 -0.87 3.08
C ALA A 225 -6.76 -0.59 1.67
N SER A 226 -7.03 0.59 1.10
CA SER A 226 -6.50 1.02 -0.20
C SER A 226 -4.97 1.09 -0.26
N LEU A 227 -4.32 1.44 0.86
CA LEU A 227 -2.86 1.35 0.97
C LEU A 227 -2.41 -0.10 1.09
N LEU A 228 -3.08 -0.89 1.94
CA LEU A 228 -2.67 -2.26 2.18
C LEU A 228 -2.76 -3.11 0.90
N THR A 229 -3.73 -2.84 0.02
CA THR A 229 -3.86 -3.51 -1.27
C THR A 229 -2.71 -3.24 -2.25
N THR A 230 -1.91 -2.19 -2.05
CA THR A 230 -0.73 -1.94 -2.88
C THR A 230 0.53 -2.65 -2.38
N ILE A 231 0.45 -3.28 -1.21
CA ILE A 231 1.57 -3.94 -0.54
C ILE A 231 1.37 -5.46 -0.63
N PRO A 232 2.41 -6.26 -0.95
CA PRO A 232 2.33 -7.71 -0.84
C PRO A 232 2.05 -8.11 0.62
N LEU A 233 0.82 -8.56 0.90
CA LEU A 233 0.32 -8.77 2.26
C LEU A 233 1.09 -9.87 3.01
N GLU A 234 1.71 -10.82 2.30
CA GLU A 234 2.57 -11.84 2.86
C GLU A 234 3.83 -11.28 3.54
N LYS A 235 4.27 -10.08 3.10
CA LYS A 235 5.39 -9.32 3.64
C LYS A 235 4.97 -8.35 4.74
N LEU A 236 3.70 -8.33 5.15
CA LEU A 236 3.19 -7.40 6.14
C LEU A 236 2.65 -8.13 7.36
N THR A 237 2.92 -7.59 8.54
CA THR A 237 2.34 -8.05 9.80
C THR A 237 1.90 -6.87 10.62
N LEU A 238 0.66 -6.91 11.10
CA LEU A 238 0.14 -5.89 12.00
C LEU A 238 0.28 -6.36 13.45
N ILE A 239 0.79 -5.48 14.30
CA ILE A 239 0.79 -5.72 15.74
C ILE A 239 -0.61 -5.43 16.26
N GLU A 240 -1.23 -6.43 16.87
CA GLU A 240 -2.57 -6.32 17.44
C GLU A 240 -2.46 -6.07 18.95
N SER A 241 -2.69 -4.82 19.36
CA SER A 241 -2.84 -4.44 20.77
C SER A 241 -4.30 -4.30 21.19
N LEU A 242 -5.16 -3.87 20.27
CA LEU A 242 -6.61 -3.81 20.39
C LEU A 242 -7.26 -4.62 19.25
N PRO A 243 -8.51 -5.09 19.42
CA PRO A 243 -9.21 -5.78 18.34
C PRO A 243 -9.24 -4.95 17.05
N LEU A 244 -8.77 -5.54 15.96
CA LEU A 244 -8.74 -4.88 14.66
C LEU A 244 -10.16 -4.75 14.07
N PRO A 245 -10.47 -3.67 13.34
CA PRO A 245 -11.76 -3.51 12.67
C PRO A 245 -11.95 -4.54 11.56
N THR A 246 -13.22 -4.82 11.24
CA THR A 246 -13.61 -5.80 10.20
C THR A 246 -12.96 -5.53 8.84
N SER A 247 -12.70 -4.26 8.51
CA SER A 247 -12.03 -3.88 7.27
C SER A 247 -10.60 -4.44 7.14
N LEU A 248 -9.92 -4.70 8.25
CA LEU A 248 -8.58 -5.28 8.27
C LEU A 248 -8.63 -6.80 8.48
N THR A 249 -9.56 -7.29 9.31
CA THR A 249 -9.63 -8.74 9.61
C THR A 249 -10.19 -9.58 8.46
N THR A 250 -10.86 -8.97 7.48
CA THR A 250 -11.28 -9.66 6.24
C THR A 250 -10.14 -9.84 5.23
N MET A 251 -9.03 -9.11 5.38
CA MET A 251 -7.85 -9.26 4.53
C MET A 251 -6.96 -10.40 5.04
N PRO A 252 -6.19 -11.08 4.17
CA PRO A 252 -5.27 -12.15 4.56
C PRO A 252 -3.98 -11.59 5.19
N LEU A 253 -4.13 -10.76 6.22
CA LEU A 253 -3.05 -10.12 6.96
C LEU A 253 -2.56 -11.03 8.09
N LYS A 254 -1.24 -11.08 8.28
CA LYS A 254 -0.65 -11.67 9.49
C LYS A 254 -0.81 -10.70 10.65
N THR A 255 -1.13 -11.23 11.83
CA THR A 255 -1.16 -10.46 13.08
C THR A 255 -0.20 -11.04 14.11
N ALA A 256 0.36 -10.18 14.95
CA ALA A 256 1.24 -10.56 16.05
C ALA A 256 0.87 -9.82 17.33
N LYS A 257 1.03 -10.47 18.49
CA LYS A 257 0.73 -9.89 19.81
C LYS A 257 1.98 -9.86 20.66
N PHE A 258 2.47 -8.67 20.99
CA PHE A 258 3.66 -8.49 21.81
C PHE A 258 3.29 -7.99 23.21
N HIS A 259 2.72 -8.88 24.02
CA HIS A 259 2.19 -8.56 25.35
C HIS A 259 3.23 -8.05 26.35
N THR A 260 4.53 -8.20 26.11
CA THR A 260 5.54 -7.63 27.00
C THR A 260 6.00 -6.23 26.60
N LEU A 261 5.70 -5.82 25.36
CA LEU A 261 5.93 -4.47 24.85
C LEU A 261 4.72 -3.57 25.16
N PHE A 262 3.52 -4.06 24.82
CA PHE A 262 2.27 -3.31 24.93
C PHE A 262 1.35 -3.92 25.98
N PRO A 263 0.67 -3.10 26.80
CA PRO A 263 -0.35 -3.57 27.72
C PRO A 263 -1.48 -4.30 26.98
N PRO A 264 -2.02 -5.40 27.52
CA PRO A 264 -3.20 -6.04 26.96
C PRO A 264 -4.43 -5.11 27.08
N PRO A 265 -5.43 -5.27 26.21
CA PRO A 265 -6.68 -4.51 26.31
C PRO A 265 -7.34 -4.77 27.67
N PRO A 266 -7.96 -3.75 28.29
CA PRO A 266 -8.71 -3.95 29.52
C PRO A 266 -9.85 -4.97 29.25
N PRO A 267 -10.12 -5.89 30.20
CA PRO A 267 -11.20 -6.86 30.04
C PRO A 267 -12.52 -6.12 29.81
N SER A 268 -13.31 -6.56 28.81
CA SER A 268 -14.62 -5.97 28.55
C SER A 268 -15.44 -6.03 29.83
N LYS A 269 -15.93 -4.87 30.28
CA LYS A 269 -16.80 -4.81 31.47
C LYS A 269 -18.01 -5.69 31.18
N ALA A 270 -18.14 -6.81 31.88
CA ALA A 270 -19.32 -7.65 31.80
C ALA A 270 -20.56 -6.77 32.04
N PRO A 271 -21.66 -6.94 31.27
CA PRO A 271 -22.88 -6.21 31.51
C PRO A 271 -23.32 -6.48 32.95
N LYS A 272 -23.41 -5.41 33.76
CA LYS A 272 -23.95 -5.52 35.12
C LYS A 272 -25.35 -6.14 34.99
N PRO A 273 -25.67 -7.22 35.74
CA PRO A 273 -27.03 -7.75 35.71
C PRO A 273 -27.98 -6.63 36.14
N SER A 274 -28.94 -6.32 35.27
CA SER A 274 -30.05 -5.44 35.58
C SER A 274 -30.73 -6.00 36.82
N ARG A 275 -30.68 -5.26 37.94
CA ARG A 275 -31.52 -5.56 39.10
C ARG A 275 -32.97 -5.45 38.64
N GLU A 276 -33.61 -6.59 38.40
CA GLU A 276 -35.07 -6.68 38.35
C GLU A 276 -35.59 -6.11 39.67
N ARG A 277 -36.32 -4.99 39.59
CA ARG A 277 -37.10 -4.49 40.71
C ARG A 277 -38.26 -5.46 40.94
N GLY A 278 -38.02 -6.43 41.82
CA GLY A 278 -39.08 -7.22 42.45
C GLY A 278 -40.02 -6.28 43.19
N ARG A 279 -41.23 -6.18 42.65
CA ARG A 279 -42.40 -5.56 43.26
C ARG A 279 -42.81 -6.44 44.44
N ASN A 280 -42.74 -5.92 45.67
CA ASN A 280 -43.53 -6.46 46.78
C ASN A 280 -43.94 -5.37 47.76
N ASP A 281 -45.11 -5.61 48.32
CA ASP A 281 -46.11 -4.70 48.83
C ASP A 281 -46.05 -4.62 50.38
N ARG A 282 -46.47 -3.46 50.91
CA ARG A 282 -46.94 -3.11 52.28
C ARG A 282 -45.97 -2.95 53.46
N GLY A 283 -46.13 -1.79 54.10
CA GLY A 283 -45.75 -1.52 55.49
C GLY A 283 -45.81 -0.03 55.84
N LEU A 284 -46.99 0.46 56.24
CA LEU A 284 -47.25 1.84 56.68
C LEU A 284 -46.63 2.14 58.06
N SER A 285 -46.05 3.33 58.24
CA SER A 285 -46.20 4.11 59.47
C SER A 285 -45.92 5.60 59.20
N GLU A 286 -46.89 6.44 59.59
CA GLU A 286 -46.91 7.90 59.49
C GLU A 286 -45.92 8.61 60.43
N THR A 287 -45.75 9.91 60.11
CA THR A 287 -45.25 11.05 60.91
C THR A 287 -43.83 11.50 60.57
N ASP A 288 -43.71 12.53 59.74
CA ASP A 288 -43.66 13.90 60.25
C ASP A 288 -43.87 14.97 59.17
N VAL A 289 -44.49 16.08 59.56
CA VAL A 289 -45.01 17.13 58.69
C VAL A 289 -44.07 18.34 58.69
N ARG A 290 -44.04 19.04 57.55
CA ARG A 290 -43.68 20.47 57.32
C ARG A 290 -42.22 20.75 56.96
N ARG A 291 -41.98 21.16 55.71
CA ARG A 291 -42.04 22.59 55.28
C ARG A 291 -41.55 22.75 53.84
N GLY A 292 -42.29 23.52 53.04
CA GLY A 292 -41.70 24.53 52.17
C GLY A 292 -41.77 24.28 50.66
N ASP A 293 -42.84 24.78 50.05
CA ASP A 293 -43.01 25.00 48.62
C ASP A 293 -41.89 25.87 48.01
N ARG A 294 -41.44 25.50 46.79
CA ARG A 294 -41.56 26.38 45.61
C ARG A 294 -41.18 25.64 44.32
N GLU A 295 -42.20 25.38 43.52
CA GLU A 295 -42.07 25.23 42.07
C GLU A 295 -41.57 26.54 41.44
N MET A 296 -40.68 26.45 40.44
CA MET A 296 -40.97 26.99 39.10
C MET A 296 -39.84 26.71 38.10
N ARG A 297 -40.27 26.05 37.02
CA ARG A 297 -39.96 26.37 35.61
C ARG A 297 -38.63 25.94 34.99
N ARG A 298 -38.85 24.99 34.06
CA ARG A 298 -38.54 25.00 32.63
C ARG A 298 -37.08 25.03 32.22
N GLY A 299 -36.74 24.02 31.43
CA GLY A 299 -35.46 23.92 30.75
C GLY A 299 -35.32 24.90 29.60
N ASP A 300 -34.09 24.98 29.13
CA ASP A 300 -33.78 24.98 27.70
C ASP A 300 -32.30 24.60 27.57
N GLU A 301 -32.06 23.43 26.99
CA GLU A 301 -30.80 23.11 26.34
C GLU A 301 -30.64 24.06 25.15
N ARG A 302 -29.54 24.81 25.08
CA ARG A 302 -29.10 25.44 23.84
C ARG A 302 -27.74 24.89 23.45
N GLY A 303 -27.78 23.84 22.62
CA GLY A 303 -26.70 23.51 21.71
C GLY A 303 -26.57 24.62 20.67
N GLY A 304 -25.43 25.31 20.66
CA GLY A 304 -25.03 26.19 19.56
C GLY A 304 -24.23 25.41 18.53
N GLY A 305 -24.92 24.65 17.67
CA GLY A 305 -24.36 24.14 16.42
C GLY A 305 -24.77 25.04 15.26
N PRO A 306 -23.99 25.12 14.17
CA PRO A 306 -24.31 25.95 13.00
C PRO A 306 -25.63 25.51 12.38
N GLN A 307 -26.56 26.45 12.19
CA GLN A 307 -27.85 26.20 11.55
C GLN A 307 -27.66 26.22 10.03
N LEU A 308 -27.72 25.04 9.40
CA LEU A 308 -27.80 24.90 7.95
C LEU A 308 -29.25 25.15 7.53
N GLN A 309 -29.50 26.25 6.82
CA GLN A 309 -30.82 26.54 6.26
C GLN A 309 -30.82 26.18 4.78
N LEU A 310 -31.52 25.11 4.42
CA LEU A 310 -31.74 24.68 3.05
C LEU A 310 -32.92 25.48 2.49
N MET A 311 -32.66 26.38 1.54
CA MET A 311 -33.72 27.00 0.74
C MET A 311 -33.76 26.32 -0.63
N GLU A 312 -34.90 25.73 -0.93
CA GLU A 312 -35.21 25.17 -2.25
C GLU A 312 -36.12 26.17 -2.96
N GLN A 313 -35.68 26.66 -4.12
CA GLN A 313 -36.47 27.54 -4.96
C GLN A 313 -36.58 26.89 -6.34
N GLU A 314 -37.78 26.43 -6.67
CA GLU A 314 -38.06 25.84 -7.99
C GLU A 314 -38.14 26.96 -9.04
N HIS A 315 -37.36 26.81 -10.11
CA HIS A 315 -37.49 27.62 -11.32
C HIS A 315 -37.87 26.69 -12.46
N GLU A 316 -38.86 27.07 -13.27
CA GLU A 316 -39.30 26.33 -14.45
C GLU A 316 -38.14 26.21 -15.46
N GLY A 317 -37.46 25.06 -15.43
CA GLY A 317 -36.37 24.74 -16.35
C GLY A 317 -35.23 23.95 -15.72
N GLY A 318 -35.50 22.73 -15.24
CA GLY A 318 -34.48 21.71 -14.92
C GLY A 318 -33.52 22.07 -13.76
N GLY A 319 -33.78 21.51 -12.57
CA GLY A 319 -33.24 21.99 -11.30
C GLY A 319 -31.71 21.90 -11.11
N SER A 320 -31.17 22.94 -10.49
CA SER A 320 -29.87 22.96 -9.83
C SER A 320 -30.06 23.51 -8.41
N THR A 321 -29.76 22.70 -7.39
CA THR A 321 -29.86 23.07 -5.96
C THR A 321 -28.55 23.74 -5.52
N TRP A 322 -28.63 24.93 -4.92
CA TRP A 322 -27.46 25.67 -4.44
C TRP A 322 -27.32 25.57 -2.92
N LEU A 323 -26.11 25.32 -2.43
CA LEU A 323 -25.78 25.31 -1.00
C LEU A 323 -24.93 26.56 -0.69
N VAL A 324 -25.47 27.48 0.13
CA VAL A 324 -24.77 28.73 0.52
C VAL A 324 -24.30 28.62 1.97
N ILE A 325 -22.99 28.69 2.21
CA ILE A 325 -22.39 28.69 3.56
C ILE A 325 -21.96 30.12 3.89
N GLN A 326 -22.61 30.77 4.85
CA GLN A 326 -22.19 32.05 5.41
C GLN A 326 -21.38 31.84 6.70
N PRO A 327 -20.11 32.25 6.78
CA PRO A 327 -19.36 32.22 8.03
C PRO A 327 -19.69 33.44 8.91
N GLU A 328 -20.18 33.19 10.13
CA GLU A 328 -20.42 34.22 11.17
C GLU A 328 -19.10 34.75 11.77
N ARG A 329 -18.99 36.08 11.93
CA ARG A 329 -17.87 36.76 12.58
C ARG A 329 -17.90 36.53 14.10
N SER A 330 -16.88 35.84 14.63
CA SER A 330 -16.60 35.88 16.08
C SER A 330 -15.93 37.21 16.46
N LYS A 331 -16.62 38.05 17.25
CA LYS A 331 -16.05 39.26 17.86
C LYS A 331 -15.04 38.86 18.95
N SER A 332 -13.76 39.15 18.76
CA SER A 332 -12.75 39.08 19.82
C SER A 332 -12.80 40.34 20.69
N GLN A 333 -12.97 40.13 22.00
CA GLN A 333 -12.72 41.15 23.03
C GLN A 333 -11.21 41.45 23.08
N THR A 334 -10.84 42.73 23.03
CA THR A 334 -9.47 43.21 23.25
C THR A 334 -9.38 43.86 24.64
N VAL A 335 -8.39 43.44 25.43
CA VAL A 335 -8.00 44.07 26.69
C VAL A 335 -6.51 44.46 26.62
N SER A 336 -6.27 45.75 26.87
CA SER A 336 -5.06 46.43 27.37
C SER A 336 -3.85 46.67 26.44
N GLY A 337 -3.33 47.91 26.52
CA GLY A 337 -1.88 48.17 26.54
C GLY A 337 -1.36 49.17 25.50
N ARG A 338 -1.06 50.39 25.96
CA ARG A 338 -0.38 51.51 25.27
C ARG A 338 0.89 51.08 24.50
N ASP A 339 1.08 51.56 23.26
CA ASP A 339 2.20 52.45 22.89
C ASP A 339 2.07 53.06 21.47
N ARG A 340 2.89 54.09 21.25
CA ARG A 340 2.85 55.19 20.28
C ARG A 340 2.91 54.90 18.76
N ASP A 341 2.29 55.84 18.03
CA ASP A 341 2.62 56.40 16.70
C ASP A 341 3.35 55.54 15.65
N ARG A 342 2.67 55.27 14.53
CA ARG A 342 3.11 55.61 13.16
C ARG A 342 2.09 55.24 12.07
N ARG A 343 1.62 56.28 11.37
CA ARG A 343 1.25 56.39 9.94
C ARG A 343 0.21 55.43 9.33
N ARG A 344 -0.92 56.04 8.94
CA ARG A 344 -1.96 55.57 8.02
C ARG A 344 -1.39 54.98 6.70
N ALA A 345 -1.85 53.79 6.35
CA ALA A 345 -2.15 53.37 4.98
C ALA A 345 -3.44 52.54 5.04
N GLY A 346 -4.42 52.85 4.19
CA GLY A 346 -5.74 52.23 4.20
C GLY A 346 -5.72 50.80 3.68
N SER A 347 -6.39 49.90 4.40
CA SER A 347 -6.71 48.53 3.96
C SER A 347 -8.07 48.57 3.25
N GLU A 348 -8.09 48.30 1.95
CA GLU A 348 -9.29 47.89 1.24
C GLU A 348 -9.45 46.37 1.48
N ASP A 349 -10.38 45.99 2.35
CA ASP A 349 -10.71 44.58 2.60
C ASP A 349 -11.59 44.07 1.44
N ASP A 350 -10.95 43.52 0.41
CA ASP A 350 -11.60 42.77 -0.67
C ASP A 350 -12.19 41.46 -0.12
N THR A 351 -13.52 41.35 -0.12
CA THR A 351 -14.26 40.14 0.22
C THR A 351 -14.12 39.10 -0.89
N SER A 352 -13.26 38.09 -0.69
CA SER A 352 -13.17 36.95 -1.61
C SER A 352 -14.32 35.97 -1.36
N SER A 353 -15.36 36.01 -2.19
CA SER A 353 -16.34 34.93 -2.27
C SER A 353 -15.81 33.81 -3.19
N LEU A 354 -15.87 32.58 -2.69
CA LEU A 354 -15.60 31.36 -3.46
C LEU A 354 -16.93 30.81 -3.96
N SER A 355 -17.11 30.67 -5.27
CA SER A 355 -18.27 30.02 -5.86
C SER A 355 -17.87 28.69 -6.47
N ILE A 356 -18.66 27.65 -6.16
CA ILE A 356 -18.51 26.31 -6.71
C ILE A 356 -19.82 25.98 -7.42
N SER A 357 -19.75 25.64 -8.70
CA SER A 357 -20.89 25.20 -9.49
C SER A 357 -20.65 23.78 -10.02
N ILE A 358 -21.73 22.99 -10.04
CA ILE A 358 -21.73 21.62 -10.57
C ILE A 358 -22.61 21.60 -11.81
N GLY A 359 -22.01 21.26 -12.95
CA GLY A 359 -22.71 21.13 -14.23
C GLY A 359 -23.56 19.86 -14.32
N PRO A 360 -24.49 19.80 -15.28
CA PRO A 360 -25.38 18.65 -15.48
C PRO A 360 -24.68 17.35 -15.91
N ASP A 361 -23.37 17.39 -16.18
CA ASP A 361 -22.50 16.26 -16.51
C ASP A 361 -21.52 15.90 -15.36
N ASN A 362 -21.82 16.33 -14.12
CA ASN A 362 -20.97 16.19 -12.94
C ASN A 362 -19.59 16.88 -13.03
N THR A 363 -19.44 17.85 -13.94
CA THR A 363 -18.24 18.69 -13.95
C THR A 363 -18.29 19.71 -12.82
N VAL A 364 -17.19 19.84 -12.07
CA VAL A 364 -17.07 20.79 -10.95
C VAL A 364 -16.20 21.96 -11.39
N GLN A 365 -16.76 23.17 -11.39
CA GLN A 365 -16.01 24.41 -11.60
C GLN A 365 -15.89 25.19 -10.29
N VAL A 366 -14.69 25.71 -10.03
CA VAL A 366 -14.38 26.54 -8.87
C VAL A 366 -13.85 27.88 -9.36
N ASP A 367 -14.60 28.95 -9.11
CA ASP A 367 -14.14 30.31 -9.35
C ASP A 367 -13.75 30.96 -8.02
N SER A 368 -12.52 31.49 -7.99
CA SER A 368 -11.93 32.12 -6.80
C SER A 368 -12.02 33.64 -6.83
N GLY A 369 -12.72 34.23 -7.82
CA GLY A 369 -12.99 35.67 -7.88
C GLY A 369 -11.76 36.57 -8.04
N ARG A 370 -10.56 36.01 -8.22
CA ARG A 370 -9.29 36.76 -8.30
C ARG A 370 -9.06 37.28 -9.72
N ARG A 371 -9.44 38.54 -9.99
CA ARG A 371 -8.97 39.28 -11.18
C ARG A 371 -7.44 39.46 -11.10
N ARG A 372 -6.68 38.81 -12.00
CA ARG A 372 -5.25 39.12 -12.20
C ARG A 372 -5.12 40.53 -12.81
N ARG A 373 -4.53 41.48 -12.07
CA ARG A 373 -3.96 42.69 -12.67
C ARG A 373 -2.65 42.30 -13.38
N LEU A 374 -2.64 42.41 -14.70
CA LEU A 374 -1.40 42.46 -15.50
C LEU A 374 -0.80 43.85 -15.33
N MET A 375 0.41 43.96 -14.78
CA MET A 375 1.22 45.18 -14.90
C MET A 375 2.00 45.10 -16.21
N GLY A 376 1.87 46.16 -17.02
CA GLY A 376 2.75 46.48 -18.14
C GLY A 376 3.78 47.52 -17.75
#